data_AF-A0A8T3P9I6-F1
#
_entry.id   AF-A0A8T3P9I6-F1
#
_cell.length_a   1.000
_cell.length_b   1.000
_cell.length_c   1.000
_cell.angle_alpha   90.00
_cell.angle_beta   90.00
_cell.angle_gamma   90.00
#
_symmetry.space_group_name_H-M   'P 1'
#
loop_
_entity.id
_entity.type
_entity.pdbx_description
1 polymer ?
#
loop_
_entity_poly.entity_id
_entity_poly.type
_entity_poly.pdbx_seq_one_letter_code
_entity_poly.pdbx_strand_id
1 'polypeptide(L)'
;MPARPVRPLIRRALALLGILLLVLGTLALVPRLRTPRHDRVWAADNARLAAVRRVGRQVTVANVRNARYRTAADYDVHWTERTVDLDSLVSVWAAVEPCREHPAIGHTLLSFGFADGQYLALSIEVRKEPGEDLPFGFSAVIPLTVNQNSRSA
;
A
#
# COMPACT_ATOMS: atom_id res chain seq x y z
N MET A 1 57.51 24.44 -32.44
CA MET A 1 56.19 24.83 -31.89
C MET A 1 55.50 23.54 -31.42
N PRO A 2 55.38 23.23 -30.11
CA PRO A 2 54.83 21.95 -29.70
C PRO A 2 53.31 21.92 -29.87
N ALA A 3 52.80 20.87 -30.52
CA ALA A 3 51.37 20.64 -30.72
C ALA A 3 50.68 20.37 -29.38
N ARG A 4 49.61 21.13 -29.07
CA ARG A 4 48.82 20.97 -27.84
C ARG A 4 48.16 19.59 -27.81
N PRO A 5 48.10 18.90 -26.66
CA PRO A 5 47.49 17.57 -26.56
C PRO A 5 45.96 17.71 -26.64
N VAL A 6 45.39 17.60 -27.84
CA VAL A 6 43.94 17.70 -28.08
C VAL A 6 43.19 16.42 -27.62
N ARG A 7 43.91 15.31 -27.49
CA ARG A 7 43.39 13.97 -27.12
C ARG A 7 42.69 13.91 -25.74
N PRO A 8 43.20 14.49 -24.64
CA PRO A 8 42.51 14.50 -23.35
C PRO A 8 41.24 15.37 -23.36
N LEU A 9 41.20 16.45 -24.14
CA LEU A 9 40.04 17.34 -24.21
C LEU A 9 38.86 16.64 -24.93
N ILE A 10 39.15 15.97 -26.05
CA ILE A 10 38.15 15.18 -26.80
C ILE A 10 37.61 14.03 -25.94
N ARG A 11 38.48 13.32 -25.21
CA ARG A 11 38.04 12.24 -24.30
C ARG A 11 37.13 12.75 -23.19
N ARG A 12 37.43 13.92 -22.60
CA ARG A 12 36.57 14.57 -21.60
C ARG A 12 35.24 15.02 -22.20
N ALA A 13 35.25 15.61 -23.40
CA ALA A 13 34.03 16.03 -24.09
C ALA A 13 33.10 14.85 -24.43
N LEU A 14 33.66 13.73 -24.93
CA LEU A 14 32.91 12.51 -25.20
C LEU A 14 32.37 11.88 -23.90
N ALA A 15 33.14 11.89 -22.81
CA ALA A 15 32.67 11.40 -21.51
C ALA A 15 31.51 12.25 -20.97
N LEU A 16 31.61 13.57 -21.04
CA LEU A 16 30.54 14.49 -20.63
C LEU A 16 29.30 14.33 -21.50
N LEU A 17 29.45 14.15 -22.81
CA LEU A 17 28.34 13.85 -23.71
C LEU A 17 27.67 12.51 -23.36
N GLY A 18 28.46 11.46 -23.06
CA GLY A 18 27.94 10.16 -22.63
C GLY A 18 27.14 10.26 -21.32
N ILE A 19 27.65 10.99 -20.32
CA ILE A 19 26.94 11.26 -19.06
C ILE A 19 25.65 12.04 -19.33
N LEU A 20 25.71 13.07 -20.16
CA LEU A 20 24.53 13.87 -20.52
C LEU A 20 23.46 13.01 -21.19
N LEU A 21 23.82 12.16 -22.15
CA LEU A 21 22.89 11.24 -22.81
C LEU A 21 22.30 10.21 -21.84
N LEU A 22 23.10 9.71 -20.89
CA LEU A 22 22.60 8.82 -19.84
C LEU A 22 21.58 9.53 -18.95
N VAL A 23 21.86 10.75 -18.49
CA VAL A 23 20.96 11.55 -17.67
C VAL A 23 19.67 11.91 -18.43
N LEU A 24 19.78 12.33 -19.69
CA LEU A 24 18.61 12.62 -20.52
C LEU A 24 17.79 11.35 -20.80
N GLY A 25 18.46 10.21 -21.01
CA GLY A 25 17.83 8.91 -21.19
C GLY A 25 17.07 8.45 -19.96
N THR A 26 17.64 8.57 -18.76
CA THR A 26 16.95 8.23 -17.51
C THR A 26 15.78 9.18 -17.25
N LEU A 27 15.96 10.49 -17.41
CA LEU A 27 14.88 11.47 -17.27
C LEU A 27 13.74 11.24 -18.28
N ALA A 28 14.03 10.75 -19.48
CA ALA A 28 13.01 10.41 -20.47
C ALA A 28 12.31 9.07 -20.19
N LEU A 29 12.97 8.12 -19.53
CA LEU A 29 12.44 6.78 -19.24
C LEU A 29 11.62 6.74 -17.95
N VAL A 30 12.02 7.46 -16.90
CA VAL A 30 11.35 7.46 -15.59
C VAL A 30 9.84 7.75 -15.67
N PRO A 31 9.35 8.73 -16.45
CA PRO A 31 7.92 8.99 -16.60
C PRO A 31 7.15 7.87 -17.32
N ARG A 32 7.85 6.99 -18.05
CA ARG A 32 7.26 5.80 -18.69
C ARG A 32 7.12 4.62 -17.73
N LEU A 33 7.73 4.70 -16.54
CA LEU A 33 7.44 3.77 -15.46
C LEU A 33 6.01 4.05 -14.95
N ARG A 34 5.25 2.99 -14.68
CA ARG A 34 3.81 3.07 -14.41
C ARG A 34 3.49 4.11 -13.33
N THR A 35 2.68 5.11 -13.67
CA THR A 35 2.13 6.04 -12.69
C THR A 35 1.13 5.30 -11.78
N PRO A 36 1.21 5.49 -10.45
CA PRO A 36 0.18 5.02 -9.54
C PRO A 36 -1.18 5.57 -9.96
N ARG A 37 -2.21 4.73 -9.88
CA ARG A 37 -3.58 5.07 -10.27
C ARG A 37 -4.54 4.48 -9.26
N HIS A 38 -5.68 5.13 -9.07
CA HIS A 38 -6.75 4.63 -8.21
C HIS A 38 -7.94 4.08 -9.00
N ASP A 39 -8.02 4.44 -10.28
CA ASP A 39 -9.10 4.27 -11.24
C ASP A 39 -8.83 3.10 -12.21
N ARG A 40 -8.51 1.93 -11.68
CA ARG A 40 -8.41 0.67 -12.46
C ARG A 40 -9.44 -0.35 -11.99
N VAL A 41 -9.52 -1.47 -12.71
CA VAL A 41 -10.29 -2.64 -12.28
C VAL A 41 -9.44 -3.42 -11.29
N TRP A 42 -9.68 -3.20 -10.00
CA TRP A 42 -8.93 -3.87 -8.94
C TRP A 42 -9.56 -5.21 -8.56
N ALA A 43 -8.76 -6.08 -7.95
CA ALA A 43 -9.26 -7.29 -7.30
C ALA A 43 -10.40 -6.98 -6.31
N ALA A 44 -11.37 -7.91 -6.19
CA ALA A 44 -12.64 -7.66 -5.51
C ALA A 44 -12.46 -7.32 -4.01
N ASP A 45 -11.46 -7.92 -3.37
CA ASP A 45 -11.05 -7.65 -1.99
C ASP A 45 -10.42 -6.27 -1.78
N ASN A 46 -10.02 -5.58 -2.83
CA ASN A 46 -9.35 -4.29 -2.80
C ASN A 46 -10.01 -3.25 -3.74
N ALA A 47 -11.26 -3.53 -4.13
CA ALA A 47 -11.98 -2.76 -5.14
C ALA A 47 -12.25 -1.32 -4.71
N ARG A 48 -12.51 -1.09 -3.41
CA ARG A 48 -12.89 0.22 -2.88
C ARG A 48 -11.81 0.79 -1.98
N LEU A 49 -11.58 2.09 -2.11
CA LEU A 49 -10.74 2.84 -1.17
C LEU A 49 -11.56 3.23 0.06
N ALA A 50 -10.94 3.08 1.24
CA ALA A 50 -11.49 3.65 2.46
C ALA A 50 -11.62 5.17 2.31
N ALA A 51 -12.74 5.71 2.75
CA ALA A 51 -12.99 7.16 2.77
C ALA A 51 -13.30 7.57 4.21
N VAL A 52 -12.62 8.63 4.68
CA VAL A 52 -12.74 9.08 6.07
C VAL A 52 -13.36 10.47 6.08
N ARG A 53 -14.42 10.63 6.87
CA ARG A 53 -15.06 11.91 7.16
C ARG A 53 -15.04 12.14 8.67
N ARG A 54 -14.69 13.35 9.09
CA ARG A 54 -14.64 13.72 10.51
C ARG A 54 -15.57 14.90 10.77
N VAL A 55 -16.36 14.80 11.84
CA VAL A 55 -17.18 15.89 12.38
C VAL A 55 -16.91 15.98 13.88
N GLY A 56 -16.16 17.00 14.30
CA GLY A 56 -15.72 17.13 15.68
C GLY A 56 -14.83 15.96 16.12
N ARG A 57 -15.34 15.17 17.08
CA ARG A 57 -14.66 13.97 17.64
C ARG A 57 -15.18 12.65 17.06
N GLN A 58 -16.24 12.70 16.26
CA GLN A 58 -16.73 11.54 15.53
C GLN A 58 -16.03 11.40 14.18
N VAL A 59 -15.61 10.18 13.87
CA VAL A 59 -14.99 9.79 12.60
C VAL A 59 -15.83 8.71 11.95
N THR A 60 -16.33 8.97 10.75
CA THR A 60 -16.98 7.99 9.89
C THR A 60 -16.00 7.50 8.84
N VAL A 61 -15.77 6.20 8.81
CA VAL A 61 -14.99 5.50 7.79
C VAL A 61 -15.95 4.71 6.92
N ALA A 62 -16.03 5.09 5.64
CA ALA A 62 -16.77 4.36 4.62
C ALA A 62 -15.83 3.38 3.89
N ASN A 63 -16.41 2.36 3.25
CA ASN A 63 -15.69 1.27 2.58
C ASN A 63 -14.73 0.53 3.52
N VAL A 64 -15.18 0.26 4.74
CA VAL A 64 -14.51 -0.63 5.69
C VAL A 64 -14.69 -2.06 5.18
N ARG A 65 -13.58 -2.67 4.76
CA ARG A 65 -13.55 -4.05 4.25
C ARG A 65 -13.80 -5.04 5.36
N ASN A 66 -14.87 -5.82 5.26
CA ASN A 66 -15.11 -7.00 6.07
C ASN A 66 -15.03 -8.22 5.15
N ALA A 67 -13.87 -8.88 5.14
CA ALA A 67 -13.60 -9.99 4.24
C ALA A 67 -13.41 -11.30 5.01
N ARG A 68 -14.05 -12.35 4.53
CA ARG A 68 -13.89 -13.71 5.04
C ARG A 68 -13.16 -14.55 4.01
N TYR A 69 -11.90 -14.86 4.30
CA TYR A 69 -11.05 -15.66 3.43
C TYR A 69 -11.17 -17.14 3.77
N ARG A 70 -11.45 -17.95 2.75
CA ARG A 70 -11.27 -19.41 2.78
C ARG A 70 -9.90 -19.77 2.19
N THR A 71 -9.53 -19.09 1.10
CA THR A 71 -8.19 -19.09 0.50
C THR A 71 -7.85 -17.70 -0.05
N ALA A 72 -6.64 -17.51 -0.60
CA ALA A 72 -6.27 -16.25 -1.26
C ALA A 72 -7.11 -15.93 -2.51
N ALA A 73 -7.74 -16.94 -3.14
CA ALA A 73 -8.57 -16.78 -4.33
C ALA A 73 -10.07 -16.99 -4.07
N ASP A 74 -10.44 -17.52 -2.90
CA ASP A 74 -11.82 -17.77 -2.48
C ASP A 74 -12.13 -17.02 -1.19
N TYR A 75 -12.98 -16.01 -1.31
CA TYR A 75 -13.34 -15.12 -0.24
C TYR A 75 -14.68 -14.43 -0.48
N ASP A 76 -15.33 -14.04 0.61
CA ASP A 76 -16.49 -13.16 0.59
C ASP A 76 -16.08 -11.79 1.11
N VAL A 77 -16.44 -10.72 0.41
CA VAL A 77 -16.10 -9.34 0.81
C VAL A 77 -17.37 -8.52 0.94
N HIS A 78 -17.55 -7.95 2.12
CA HIS A 78 -18.58 -6.98 2.41
C HIS A 78 -17.95 -5.63 2.73
N TRP A 79 -18.57 -4.55 2.26
CA TRP A 79 -18.12 -3.19 2.51
C TRP A 79 -19.09 -2.54 3.48
N THR A 80 -18.58 -2.07 4.60
CA THR A 80 -19.38 -1.46 5.67
C THR A 80 -18.97 -0.01 5.91
N GLU A 81 -19.83 0.73 6.59
CA GLU A 81 -19.51 2.05 7.13
C GLU A 81 -19.42 1.93 8.65
N ARG A 82 -18.45 2.62 9.25
CA ARG A 82 -18.23 2.63 10.71
C ARG A 82 -18.07 4.05 11.17
N THR A 83 -18.86 4.45 12.17
CA THR A 83 -18.67 5.70 12.89
C THR A 83 -18.16 5.40 14.28
N VAL A 84 -17.05 6.03 14.65
CA VAL A 84 -16.41 5.88 15.95
C VAL A 84 -16.26 7.24 16.61
N ASP A 85 -16.40 7.27 17.93
CA ASP A 85 -16.06 8.43 18.74
C ASP A 85 -14.60 8.31 19.18
N LEU A 86 -13.79 9.30 18.86
CA LEU A 86 -12.39 9.30 19.25
C LEU A 86 -12.21 9.50 20.78
N ASP A 87 -13.22 9.98 21.50
CA ASP A 87 -13.18 10.07 22.97
C ASP A 87 -13.40 8.71 23.65
N SER A 88 -13.92 7.72 22.93
CA SER A 88 -14.03 6.35 23.42
C SER A 88 -12.84 5.47 23.05
N LEU A 89 -11.78 6.01 22.42
CA LEU A 89 -10.58 5.26 22.08
C LEU A 89 -9.80 4.90 23.36
N VAL A 90 -9.66 3.60 23.65
CA VAL A 90 -9.02 3.10 24.88
C VAL A 90 -7.70 2.37 24.63
N SER A 91 -7.46 1.87 23.41
CA SER A 91 -6.24 1.14 23.10
C SER A 91 -5.84 1.24 21.64
N VAL A 92 -4.53 1.08 21.38
CA VAL A 92 -3.98 0.88 20.04
C VAL A 92 -3.02 -0.29 20.10
N TRP A 93 -3.24 -1.28 19.24
CA TRP A 93 -2.36 -2.42 19.05
C TRP A 93 -1.57 -2.24 17.76
N ALA A 94 -0.28 -2.50 17.80
CA ALA A 94 0.58 -2.56 16.62
C ALA A 94 1.04 -4.01 16.44
N ALA A 95 0.88 -4.53 15.22
CA ALA A 95 1.35 -5.86 14.84
C ALA A 95 2.21 -5.76 13.58
N VAL A 96 3.22 -6.61 13.50
CA VAL A 96 4.05 -6.78 12.32
C VAL A 96 4.06 -8.25 11.97
N GLU A 97 3.53 -8.61 10.80
CA GLU A 97 3.57 -9.96 10.26
C GLU A 97 4.72 -10.07 9.25
N PRO A 98 5.76 -10.87 9.52
CA PRO A 98 6.82 -11.09 8.54
C PRO A 98 6.29 -11.75 7.26
N CYS A 99 6.68 -11.24 6.09
CA CYS A 99 6.37 -11.89 4.83
C CYS A 99 7.14 -13.21 4.71
N ARG A 100 6.48 -14.29 4.29
CA ARG A 100 7.11 -15.63 4.17
C ARG A 100 8.27 -15.62 3.19
N GLU A 101 8.08 -14.97 2.05
CA GLU A 101 9.03 -14.93 0.94
C GLU A 101 10.18 -13.96 1.22
N HIS A 102 9.95 -12.94 2.07
CA HIS A 102 10.95 -11.93 2.40
C HIS A 102 10.88 -11.51 3.87
N PRO A 103 11.48 -12.29 4.80
CA PRO A 103 11.33 -12.08 6.25
C PRO A 103 11.86 -10.74 6.78
N ALA A 104 12.69 -10.03 6.02
CA ALA A 104 13.16 -8.69 6.33
C ALA A 104 12.08 -7.61 6.12
N ILE A 105 10.97 -7.96 5.47
CA ILE A 105 9.83 -7.10 5.21
C ILE A 105 8.66 -7.60 6.07
N GLY A 106 8.08 -6.71 6.85
CA GLY A 106 6.95 -7.01 7.73
C GLY A 106 5.73 -6.21 7.32
N HIS A 107 4.60 -6.88 7.16
CA HIS A 107 3.33 -6.24 6.99
C HIS A 107 2.86 -5.65 8.31
N THR A 108 2.73 -4.32 8.36
CA THR A 108 2.36 -3.59 9.57
C THR A 108 0.86 -3.35 9.63
N LEU A 109 0.29 -3.60 10.81
CA LEU A 109 -1.12 -3.40 11.11
C LEU A 109 -1.28 -2.61 12.39
N LEU A 110 -2.31 -1.77 12.42
CA LEU A 110 -2.78 -1.08 13.61
C LEU A 110 -4.21 -1.51 13.91
N SER A 111 -4.55 -1.71 15.19
CA SER A 111 -5.92 -1.96 15.63
C SER A 111 -6.29 -1.02 16.76
N PHE A 112 -7.34 -0.23 16.55
CA PHE A 112 -7.85 0.76 17.49
C PHE A 112 -9.02 0.17 18.25
N GLY A 113 -8.89 0.02 19.57
CA GLY A 113 -9.94 -0.49 20.43
C GLY A 113 -10.69 0.62 21.15
N PHE A 114 -12.02 0.53 21.13
CA PHE A 114 -12.93 1.51 21.72
C PHE A 114 -13.61 0.97 22.99
N ALA A 115 -14.13 1.87 23.83
CA ALA A 115 -14.70 1.56 25.14
C ALA A 115 -15.94 0.64 25.06
N ASP A 116 -16.62 0.59 23.92
CA ASP A 116 -17.75 -0.29 23.63
C ASP A 116 -17.33 -1.72 23.23
N GLY A 117 -16.02 -2.00 23.21
CA GLY A 117 -15.44 -3.28 22.83
C GLY A 117 -15.27 -3.47 21.32
N GLN A 118 -15.59 -2.47 20.50
CA GLN A 118 -15.34 -2.52 19.06
C GLN A 118 -13.88 -2.25 18.73
N TYR A 119 -13.43 -2.82 17.62
CA TYR A 119 -12.09 -2.60 17.08
C TYR A 119 -12.17 -2.18 15.61
N LEU A 120 -11.37 -1.20 15.25
CA LEU A 120 -11.13 -0.80 13.87
C LEU A 120 -9.67 -1.07 13.54
N ALA A 121 -9.41 -2.05 12.67
CA ALA A 121 -8.07 -2.30 12.17
C ALA A 121 -7.75 -1.42 10.96
N LEU A 122 -6.46 -1.20 10.71
CA LEU A 122 -5.92 -0.52 9.55
C LEU A 122 -4.68 -1.29 9.10
N SER A 123 -4.65 -1.64 7.82
CA SER A 123 -3.47 -2.13 7.11
C SER A 123 -3.26 -1.31 5.85
N ILE A 124 -2.01 -1.21 5.40
CA ILE A 124 -1.66 -0.54 4.14
C ILE A 124 -1.37 -1.63 3.12
N GLU A 125 -2.19 -1.66 2.07
CA GLU A 125 -2.15 -2.71 1.07
C GLU A 125 -1.86 -2.18 -0.33
N VAL A 126 -1.17 -2.99 -1.12
CA VAL A 126 -1.06 -2.77 -2.57
C VAL A 126 -2.34 -3.30 -3.24
N ARG A 127 -2.92 -2.48 -4.13
CA ARG A 127 -4.04 -2.91 -4.98
C ARG A 127 -3.47 -3.45 -6.28
N LYS A 128 -3.97 -4.61 -6.70
CA LYS A 128 -3.57 -5.29 -7.95
C LYS A 128 -4.76 -5.50 -8.87
N GLU A 129 -4.50 -5.55 -10.17
CA GLU A 129 -5.49 -5.92 -11.16
C GLU A 129 -5.73 -7.45 -11.15
N PRO A 130 -6.92 -7.95 -11.53
CA PRO A 130 -7.16 -9.38 -11.66
C PRO A 130 -6.12 -10.03 -12.59
N GLY A 131 -5.45 -11.09 -12.11
CA GLY A 131 -4.39 -11.78 -12.86
C GLY A 131 -3.01 -11.09 -12.81
N GLU A 132 -2.86 -9.98 -12.08
CA GLU A 132 -1.55 -9.37 -11.85
C GLU A 132 -0.80 -10.10 -10.71
N ASP A 133 0.43 -10.51 -11.01
CA ASP A 133 1.37 -11.05 -10.04
C ASP A 133 2.22 -9.91 -9.47
N LEU A 134 2.26 -9.81 -8.15
CA LEU A 134 3.16 -8.88 -7.47
C LEU A 134 4.52 -9.56 -7.29
N PRO A 135 5.65 -8.87 -7.60
CA PRO A 135 7.00 -9.45 -7.58
C PRO A 135 7.47 -9.92 -6.19
N PHE A 136 6.68 -9.70 -5.15
CA PHE A 136 7.01 -10.01 -3.76
C PHE A 136 6.05 -11.00 -3.09
N GLY A 137 5.18 -11.69 -3.85
CA GLY A 137 4.28 -12.66 -3.25
C GLY A 137 3.34 -12.09 -2.19
N PHE A 138 3.11 -10.75 -2.18
CA PHE A 138 2.14 -10.09 -1.31
C PHE A 138 0.72 -10.58 -1.66
N SER A 139 0.35 -11.74 -1.15
CA SER A 139 -1.00 -12.02 -0.70
C SER A 139 -1.04 -11.65 0.78
N ALA A 140 -0.79 -10.37 1.08
CA ALA A 140 -1.10 -9.79 2.37
C ALA A 140 -2.62 -9.65 2.45
N VAL A 141 -3.27 -10.79 2.54
CA VAL A 141 -4.69 -10.90 2.69
C VAL A 141 -4.93 -10.91 4.18
N ILE A 142 -4.70 -9.77 4.82
CA ILE A 142 -5.09 -9.58 6.21
C ILE A 142 -6.40 -8.82 6.21
N PRO A 143 -7.53 -9.48 6.53
CA PRO A 143 -8.78 -8.78 6.65
C PRO A 143 -8.69 -7.70 7.74
N LEU A 144 -9.44 -6.61 7.54
CA LEU A 144 -9.96 -5.88 8.66
C LEU A 144 -10.91 -6.84 9.40
N THR A 145 -10.40 -7.58 10.38
CA THR A 145 -11.26 -8.43 11.21
C THR A 145 -11.93 -7.51 12.22
N VAL A 146 -13.21 -7.22 11.99
CA VAL A 146 -14.08 -6.79 13.09
C VAL A 146 -14.33 -8.04 13.93
N ASN A 147 -13.71 -8.14 15.10
CA ASN A 147 -14.16 -9.11 16.10
C ASN A 147 -15.55 -8.66 16.58
N GLN A 148 -16.60 -9.14 15.90
CA GLN A 148 -17.93 -9.13 16.50
C GLN A 148 -17.94 -10.24 17.52
N ASN A 149 -17.87 -9.85 18.79
CA ASN A 149 -18.00 -10.75 19.92
C ASN A 149 -19.31 -11.53 19.76
N SER A 150 -19.25 -12.73 19.18
CA SER A 150 -20.39 -13.62 19.07
C SER A 150 -20.62 -14.27 20.44
N ARG A 151 -21.22 -13.51 21.36
CA ARG A 151 -22.00 -14.13 22.43
C ARG A 151 -23.29 -14.61 21.79
N SER A 152 -23.25 -15.79 21.18
CA SER A 152 -24.44 -16.63 21.09
C SER A 152 -24.80 -17.04 22.51
N ALA A 153 -26.00 -16.64 22.92
CA ALA A 153 -26.71 -17.24 24.05
C ALA A 153 -26.91 -18.74 23.84
#